data_AF-A0A1F2XRK0-F1
#
_entry.id   AF-A0A1F2XRK0-F1
#
_cell.length_a   1.000
_cell.length_b   1.000
_cell.length_c   1.000
_cell.angle_alpha   90.00
_cell.angle_beta   90.00
_cell.angle_gamma   90.00
#
_symmetry.space_group_name_H-M   'P 1'
#
loop_
_entity.id
_entity.type
_entity.pdbx_description
1 polymer ?
#
loop_
_entity_poly.entity_id
_entity_poly.type
_entity_poly.pdbx_seq_one_letter_code
_entity_poly.pdbx_strand_id
1 'polypeptide(L)'
;MAVAVEQEPFLVLDDDYRIVEVGPAAEAGFGPLLGRCVWDCFPGSESMYRPYYERARRSRQPIELAQYYGGYLTRVKAVPTESKITVYWQTLCILDTRSLDRLRTSLTEAIAALDEWKAELERERVRSSLRVIEGHA
;
A
#
# COMPACT_ATOMS: atom_id res chain seq x y z
N MET A 1 -10.05 23.70 15.76
CA MET A 1 -9.64 22.30 15.96
C MET A 1 -8.68 21.94 14.85
N ALA A 2 -7.44 21.57 15.17
CA ALA A 2 -6.51 21.05 14.16
C ALA A 2 -7.00 19.65 13.75
N VAL A 3 -7.31 19.47 12.46
CA VAL A 3 -7.56 18.15 11.89
C VAL A 3 -6.21 17.44 11.92
N ALA A 4 -6.04 16.46 12.81
CA ALA A 4 -4.92 15.55 12.73
C ALA A 4 -5.11 14.76 11.43
N VAL A 5 -4.41 15.17 10.37
CA VAL A 5 -4.26 14.33 9.19
C VAL A 5 -3.39 13.18 9.66
N GLU A 6 -4.00 12.00 9.90
CA GLU A 6 -3.23 10.77 10.07
C GLU A 6 -2.34 10.63 8.83
N GLN A 7 -1.04 10.79 9.01
CA GLN A 7 -0.11 10.65 7.90
C GLN A 7 -0.04 9.17 7.53
N GLU A 8 -0.26 8.87 6.25
CA GLU A 8 -0.14 7.51 5.75
C GLU A 8 1.28 6.99 5.98
N PRO A 9 1.45 5.81 6.58
CA PRO A 9 2.77 5.27 6.85
C PRO A 9 3.47 4.92 5.53
N PHE A 10 4.79 5.16 5.49
CA PHE A 10 5.59 4.90 4.30
C PHE A 10 7.03 4.46 4.62
N LEU A 11 7.65 3.81 3.63
CA LEU A 11 9.09 3.51 3.57
C LEU A 11 9.64 3.94 2.22
N VAL A 12 10.89 4.38 2.17
CA VAL A 12 11.62 4.58 0.91
C VAL A 12 12.69 3.50 0.81
N LEU A 13 12.74 2.82 -0.34
CA LEU A 13 13.70 1.76 -0.60
C LEU A 13 14.65 2.13 -1.74
N ASP A 14 15.93 1.83 -1.59
CA ASP A 14 16.91 1.88 -2.69
C ASP A 14 16.77 0.67 -3.64
N ASP A 15 17.62 0.61 -4.67
CA ASP A 15 17.61 -0.45 -5.68
C ASP A 15 17.86 -1.86 -5.09
N ASP A 16 18.54 -1.97 -3.94
CA ASP A 16 18.81 -3.21 -3.22
C ASP A 16 17.72 -3.54 -2.18
N TYR A 17 16.61 -2.80 -2.18
CA TYR A 17 15.49 -2.92 -1.23
C TYR A 17 15.88 -2.63 0.23
N ARG A 18 16.94 -1.85 0.45
CA ARG A 18 17.27 -1.32 1.78
C ARG A 18 16.41 -0.11 2.07
N ILE A 19 15.93 -0.03 3.31
CA ILE A 19 15.12 1.06 3.80
C ILE A 19 16.03 2.27 4.03
N VAL A 20 15.88 3.31 3.21
CA VAL A 20 16.69 4.54 3.26
C VAL A 20 15.94 5.72 3.87
N GLU A 21 14.63 5.58 4.08
CA GLU A 21 13.79 6.55 4.79
C GLU A 21 12.56 5.84 5.38
N VAL A 22 12.08 6.33 6.52
CA VAL A 22 10.89 5.81 7.21
C VAL A 22 10.01 6.99 7.58
N GLY A 23 8.72 6.91 7.22
CA GLY A 23 7.74 7.92 7.61
C GLY A 23 7.44 7.89 9.12
N PRO A 24 7.07 9.02 9.75
CA PRO A 24 6.83 9.07 11.19
C PRO A 24 5.80 8.06 11.69
N ALA A 25 4.72 7.83 10.92
CA ALA A 25 3.69 6.85 11.25
C ALA A 25 4.19 5.40 11.15
N ALA A 26 5.10 5.11 10.21
CA ALA A 26 5.72 3.79 10.08
C ALA A 26 6.73 3.54 11.21
N GLU A 27 7.56 4.53 11.54
CA GLU A 27 8.56 4.46 12.62
C GLU A 27 7.88 4.20 13.97
N ALA A 28 6.74 4.86 14.24
CA ALA A 28 5.98 4.65 15.46
C ALA A 28 5.41 3.22 15.58
N GLY A 29 5.07 2.58 14.46
CA GLY A 29 4.47 1.24 14.45
C GLY A 29 5.48 0.09 14.46
N PHE A 30 6.62 0.25 13.77
CA PHE A 30 7.57 -0.83 13.51
C PHE A 30 8.94 -0.64 14.19
N GLY A 31 9.21 0.54 14.76
CA GLY A 31 10.51 0.89 15.33
C GLY A 31 11.57 1.16 14.25
N PRO A 32 12.87 1.13 14.61
CA PRO A 32 13.94 1.56 13.71
C PRO A 32 14.18 0.56 12.59
N LEU A 33 13.69 0.89 11.40
CA LEU A 33 13.83 0.07 10.20
C LEU A 33 14.98 0.53 9.27
N LEU A 34 15.51 1.73 9.50
CA LEU A 34 16.49 2.39 8.64
C LEU A 34 17.76 1.54 8.44
N GLY A 35 18.21 1.43 7.18
CA GLY A 35 19.41 0.71 6.75
C GLY A 35 19.23 -0.80 6.56
N ARG A 36 18.11 -1.37 7.01
CA ARG A 36 17.82 -2.81 6.90
C ARG A 36 17.19 -3.14 5.56
N CYS A 37 17.38 -4.39 5.10
CA CYS A 37 16.64 -4.91 3.95
C CYS A 37 15.17 -5.09 4.34
N VAL A 38 14.24 -4.59 3.52
CA VAL A 38 12.80 -4.69 3.81
C VAL A 38 12.33 -6.14 3.93
N TRP A 39 12.95 -7.06 3.18
CA TRP A 39 12.60 -8.49 3.20
C TRP A 39 12.98 -9.17 4.51
N ASP A 40 14.04 -8.70 5.17
CA ASP A 40 14.45 -9.19 6.49
C ASP A 40 13.56 -8.63 7.59
N CYS A 41 13.04 -7.41 7.42
CA CYS A 41 12.12 -6.77 8.35
C CYS A 41 10.71 -7.38 8.28
N PHE A 42 10.30 -7.85 7.10
CA PHE A 42 8.99 -8.44 6.85
C PHE A 42 9.13 -9.82 6.20
N PRO A 43 9.40 -10.89 6.98
CA PRO A 43 9.64 -12.23 6.44
C PRO A 43 8.49 -12.74 5.57
N GLY A 44 8.83 -13.37 4.44
CA GLY A 44 7.86 -13.93 3.49
C GLY A 44 7.18 -12.91 2.57
N SER A 45 7.42 -11.61 2.77
CA SER A 45 6.81 -10.54 1.96
C SER A 45 7.41 -10.41 0.55
N GLU A 46 8.64 -10.88 0.34
CA GLU A 46 9.38 -10.71 -0.90
C GLU A 46 8.63 -11.22 -2.15
N SER A 47 8.14 -12.46 -2.13
CA SER A 47 7.42 -13.04 -3.27
C SER A 47 6.09 -12.32 -3.55
N MET A 48 5.51 -11.66 -2.54
CA MET A 48 4.26 -10.92 -2.66
C MET A 48 4.47 -9.52 -3.24
N TYR A 49 5.56 -8.83 -2.89
CA TYR A 49 5.74 -7.42 -3.25
C TYR A 49 6.82 -7.16 -4.30
N ARG A 50 7.89 -7.95 -4.36
CA ARG A 50 9.01 -7.71 -5.29
C ARG A 50 8.56 -7.58 -6.75
N PRO A 51 7.69 -8.46 -7.30
CA PRO A 51 7.26 -8.33 -8.69
C PRO A 51 6.57 -6.99 -8.99
N TYR A 52 5.84 -6.45 -8.01
CA TYR A 52 5.15 -5.17 -8.13
C TYR A 52 6.13 -4.00 -8.06
N TYR A 53 7.11 -4.06 -7.15
CA TYR A 53 8.14 -3.03 -7.05
C TYR A 53 9.03 -2.97 -8.30
N GLU A 54 9.44 -4.12 -8.82
CA GLU A 54 10.18 -4.22 -10.09
C GLU A 54 9.36 -3.67 -11.26
N ARG A 55 8.07 -4.01 -11.32
CA ARG A 55 7.17 -3.49 -12.35
C ARG A 55 7.05 -1.97 -12.25
N ALA A 56 6.89 -1.41 -11.04
CA ALA A 56 6.81 0.03 -10.82
C ALA A 56 8.10 0.74 -11.25
N ARG A 57 9.28 0.23 -10.84
CA ARG A 57 10.59 0.77 -11.26
C ARG A 57 10.73 0.78 -12.78
N ARG A 58 10.42 -0.34 -13.43
CA ARG A 58 10.53 -0.49 -14.88
C ARG A 58 9.56 0.41 -15.66
N SER A 59 8.31 0.52 -15.21
CA SER A 59 7.31 1.36 -15.88
C SER A 59 7.46 2.84 -15.55
N ARG A 60 8.17 3.19 -14.47
CA ARG A 60 8.18 4.52 -13.85
C ARG A 60 6.77 5.06 -13.56
N GLN A 61 5.83 4.16 -13.33
CA GLN A 61 4.46 4.50 -12.97
C GLN A 61 4.15 3.95 -11.59
N PRO A 62 3.39 4.70 -10.77
CA PRO A 62 2.86 4.17 -9.52
C PRO A 62 2.07 2.89 -9.75
N ILE A 63 2.25 1.92 -8.87
CA ILE A 63 1.46 0.69 -8.84
C ILE A 63 0.75 0.62 -7.51
N GLU A 64 -0.52 0.23 -7.57
CA GLU A 64 -1.35 0.07 -6.40
C GLU A 64 -2.01 -1.31 -6.42
N LEU A 65 -2.06 -1.96 -5.27
CA LEU A 65 -2.66 -3.28 -5.10
C LEU A 65 -3.27 -3.42 -3.70
N ALA A 66 -4.25 -4.31 -3.56
CA ALA A 66 -4.62 -4.83 -2.25
C ALA A 66 -3.83 -6.13 -1.99
N GLN A 67 -3.21 -6.23 -0.82
CA GLN A 67 -2.44 -7.38 -0.41
C GLN A 67 -2.82 -7.81 1.00
N TYR A 68 -3.02 -9.11 1.17
CA TYR A 68 -3.11 -9.73 2.50
C TYR A 68 -1.72 -10.15 2.98
N TYR A 69 -1.33 -9.71 4.17
CA TYR A 69 -0.08 -10.08 4.82
C TYR A 69 -0.21 -10.01 6.34
N GLY A 70 0.24 -11.04 7.05
CA GLY A 70 0.31 -11.04 8.52
C GLY A 70 -1.01 -10.82 9.25
N GLY A 71 -2.15 -11.16 8.65
CA GLY A 71 -3.49 -10.90 9.22
C GLY A 71 -4.14 -9.59 8.75
N TYR A 72 -3.41 -8.75 8.03
CA TYR A 72 -3.89 -7.45 7.55
C TYR A 72 -4.20 -7.52 6.06
N LEU A 73 -5.38 -7.02 5.69
CA LEU A 73 -5.66 -6.61 4.32
C LEU A 73 -5.25 -5.15 4.16
N THR A 74 -4.29 -4.88 3.29
CA THR A 74 -3.72 -3.56 3.09
C THR A 74 -3.85 -3.12 1.64
N ARG A 75 -4.18 -1.85 1.41
CA ARG A 75 -3.93 -1.16 0.14
C ARG A 75 -2.47 -0.72 0.17
N VAL A 76 -1.69 -1.14 -0.80
CA VAL A 76 -0.26 -0.83 -0.92
C VAL A 76 -0.03 -0.05 -2.19
N LYS A 77 0.66 1.08 -2.08
CA LYS A 77 1.01 1.94 -3.21
C LYS A 77 2.51 2.09 -3.30
N ALA A 78 3.08 1.64 -4.42
CA ALA A 78 4.50 1.72 -4.71
C ALA A 78 4.73 2.81 -5.77
N VAL A 79 5.39 3.90 -5.37
CA VAL A 79 5.67 5.07 -6.19
C VAL A 79 7.16 5.07 -6.57
N PRO A 80 7.51 4.78 -7.84
CA PRO A 80 8.90 4.81 -8.27
C PRO A 80 9.37 6.26 -8.41
N THR A 81 10.61 6.51 -7.99
CA THR A 81 11.39 7.73 -8.25
C THR A 81 12.75 7.28 -8.79
N GLU A 82 13.47 8.09 -9.56
CA GLU A 82 14.76 7.76 -10.22
C GLU A 82 15.42 6.41 -9.83
N SER A 83 16.09 6.33 -8.67
CA SER A 83 16.72 5.11 -8.12
C SER A 83 16.03 4.55 -6.86
N LYS A 84 14.83 5.03 -6.54
CA LYS A 84 14.13 4.70 -5.29
C LYS A 84 12.69 4.29 -5.53
N ILE A 85 12.10 3.63 -4.54
CA ILE A 85 10.65 3.41 -4.53
C ILE A 85 10.11 3.77 -3.15
N THR A 86 9.09 4.62 -3.14
CA THR A 86 8.35 4.93 -1.91
C THR A 86 7.15 4.02 -1.83
N VAL A 87 7.03 3.29 -0.73
CA VAL A 87 5.93 2.35 -0.48
C VAL A 87 5.07 2.93 0.62
N TYR A 88 3.80 3.17 0.30
CA TYR A 88 2.76 3.56 1.25
C TYR A 88 1.83 2.37 1.49
N TRP A 89 1.21 2.32 2.67
CA TRP A 89 0.15 1.37 2.92
C TRP A 89 -0.95 1.91 3.82
N GLN A 90 -2.17 1.46 3.55
CA GLN A 90 -3.35 1.70 4.37
C GLN A 90 -3.97 0.36 4.74
N THR A 91 -4.26 0.15 6.03
CA THR A 91 -5.00 -1.04 6.47
C THR A 91 -6.48 -0.86 6.11
N LEU A 92 -7.02 -1.81 5.35
CA LEU A 92 -8.43 -1.84 4.98
C LEU A 92 -9.24 -2.68 5.98
N CYS A 93 -8.69 -3.81 6.41
CA CYS A 93 -9.35 -4.74 7.32
C CYS A 93 -8.30 -5.61 8.03
N ILE A 94 -8.65 -6.16 9.20
CA ILE A 94 -7.85 -7.16 9.93
C ILE A 94 -8.68 -8.45 9.99
N LEU A 95 -8.12 -9.56 9.50
CA LEU A 95 -8.80 -10.85 9.57
C LEU A 95 -8.70 -11.43 10.98
N ASP A 96 -9.87 -11.71 11.57
CA ASP A 96 -9.98 -12.27 12.92
C ASP A 96 -10.09 -13.80 12.83
N THR A 97 -8.96 -14.48 12.95
CA THR A 97 -8.88 -15.96 12.85
C THR A 97 -9.16 -16.69 14.17
N ARG A 98 -9.58 -16.00 15.23
CA ARG A 98 -9.78 -16.61 16.57
C ARG A 98 -10.95 -17.57 16.64
N SER A 99 -11.96 -17.40 15.78
CA SER A 99 -13.08 -18.34 15.63
C SER A 99 -13.64 -18.30 14.22
N LEU A 100 -14.35 -19.35 13.80
CA LEU A 100 -14.95 -19.40 12.45
C LEU A 100 -16.00 -18.29 12.24
N ASP A 101 -16.79 -17.96 13.26
CA ASP A 101 -17.75 -16.85 13.16
C ASP A 101 -17.05 -15.50 12.98
N ARG A 102 -15.98 -15.24 13.73
CA ARG A 102 -15.18 -14.00 13.61
C ARG A 102 -14.45 -13.93 12.27
N LEU A 103 -13.93 -15.06 11.80
CA LEU A 103 -13.29 -15.15 10.49
C LEU A 103 -14.31 -14.85 9.38
N ARG A 104 -15.50 -15.44 9.44
CA ARG A 104 -16.57 -15.17 8.48
C ARG A 104 -16.94 -13.68 8.47
N THR A 105 -17.11 -13.07 9.65
CA THR A 105 -17.44 -11.65 9.76
C THR A 105 -16.33 -10.77 9.17
N SER A 106 -15.08 -10.96 9.59
CA SER A 106 -13.95 -10.16 9.09
C SER A 106 -13.68 -10.39 7.60
N LEU A 107 -13.91 -11.58 7.05
CA LEU A 107 -13.86 -11.81 5.60
C LEU A 107 -14.97 -11.06 4.86
N THR A 108 -16.16 -10.98 5.43
CA THR A 108 -17.27 -10.21 4.84
C THR A 108 -16.93 -8.72 4.80
N GLU A 109 -16.36 -8.19 5.89
CA GLU A 109 -15.86 -6.81 5.97
C GLU A 109 -14.73 -6.56 4.97
N ALA A 110 -13.79 -7.50 4.83
CA ALA A 110 -12.70 -7.41 3.87
C ALA A 110 -13.20 -7.35 2.42
N ILE A 111 -14.18 -8.18 2.06
CA ILE A 111 -14.81 -8.16 0.73
C ILE A 111 -15.49 -6.81 0.48
N ALA A 112 -16.26 -6.31 1.44
CA ALA A 112 -16.93 -5.01 1.32
C ALA A 112 -15.93 -3.85 1.13
N ALA A 113 -14.80 -3.86 1.86
CA ALA A 113 -13.76 -2.86 1.71
C ALA A 113 -13.09 -2.90 0.32
N LEU A 114 -12.89 -4.10 -0.24
CA LEU A 114 -12.36 -4.26 -1.60
C LEU A 114 -13.33 -3.77 -2.67
N ASP A 115 -14.63 -4.03 -2.50
CA ASP A 115 -15.66 -3.55 -3.41
C ASP A 115 -15.77 -2.02 -3.38
N GLU A 116 -15.70 -1.42 -2.20
CA GLU A 116 -15.67 0.04 -2.04
C GLU A 116 -14.44 0.66 -2.72
N TRP A 117 -13.26 0.10 -2.49
CA TRP A 117 -12.03 0.57 -3.12
C TRP A 117 -12.07 0.42 -4.64
N LYS A 118 -12.59 -0.69 -5.16
CA LYS A 118 -12.79 -0.87 -6.61
C LYS A 118 -13.71 0.21 -7.18
N ALA A 119 -14.81 0.52 -6.50
CA ALA A 119 -15.73 1.55 -6.92
C ALA A 119 -15.08 2.95 -6.90
N GLU A 120 -14.18 3.23 -5.94
CA GLU A 120 -13.38 4.46 -5.91
C GLU A 120 -12.48 4.57 -7.14
N LEU A 121 -11.69 3.53 -7.44
CA LEU A 121 -10.81 3.51 -8.61
C LEU A 121 -11.57 3.71 -9.92
N GLU A 122 -12.76 3.10 -10.05
CA GLU A 122 -13.61 3.29 -11.22
C GLU A 122 -14.08 4.75 -11.35
N ARG A 123 -14.48 5.39 -10.23
CA ARG A 123 -14.86 6.82 -10.22
C ARG A 123 -13.69 7.73 -10.60
N GLU A 124 -12.50 7.47 -10.08
CA GLU A 124 -11.29 8.24 -10.41
C GLU A 124 -10.88 8.09 -11.88
N ARG A 125 -11.01 6.89 -12.43
CA ARG A 125 -10.77 6.62 -13.85
C ARG A 125 -11.73 7.40 -14.73
N VAL A 126 -13.03 7.37 -14.42
CA VAL A 126 -14.05 8.15 -15.17
C VAL A 126 -13.75 9.64 -15.09
N ARG A 127 -13.42 10.16 -13.90
CA ARG A 127 -13.08 11.59 -13.70
C ARG A 127 -11.83 12.01 -14.48
N SER A 128 -10.80 11.17 -14.48
CA SER A 128 -9.56 11.42 -15.22
C SER A 128 -9.81 11.47 -16.73
N SER A 129 -10.63 10.55 -17.26
CA SER A 129 -11.01 10.54 -18.67
C SER A 129 -11.78 11.80 -19.08
N LEU A 130 -12.69 12.29 -18.24
CA LEU A 130 -13.45 13.52 -18.52
C LEU A 130 -12.57 14.77 -18.58
N ARG A 131 -11.60 14.89 -17.67
CA ARG A 131 -10.63 16.02 -17.67
C ARG A 131 -9.75 16.06 -18.92
N VAL A 132 -9.43 14.92 -19.51
CA VAL A 132 -8.64 14.84 -20.75
C VAL A 132 -9.42 15.40 -21.95
N ILE A 133 -10.74 15.23 -21.97
CA ILE A 133 -11.61 15.71 -23.06
C ILE A 133 -11.77 17.24 -23.00
N GLU A 134 -11.87 17.82 -21.80
CA GLU A 134 -12.02 19.28 -21.62
C GLU A 134 -10.72 20.07 -21.89
N GLY A 135 -9.54 19.44 -21.82
CA GLY A 135 -8.24 20.08 -22.06
C GLY A 135 -7.78 20.11 -23.52
N HIS A 136 -8.60 19.65 -24.47
CA HIS A 136 -8.32 19.64 -25.92
C HIS A 136 -9.29 20.53 -26.74
N ALA A 137 -10.05 21.42 -26.07
CA ALA A 137 -10.97 22.37 -26.70
C ALA A 137 -10.40 23.80 -26.74
#